data_AF-A0A1V5N907-F1
#
_entry.id   AF-A0A1V5N907-F1
#
_cell.length_a   1.000
_cell.length_b   1.000
_cell.length_c   1.000
_cell.angle_alpha   90.00
_cell.angle_beta   90.00
_cell.angle_gamma   90.00
#
_symmetry.space_group_name_H-M   'P 1'
#
loop_
_entity.id
_entity.type
_entity.pdbx_description
1 polymer ?
#
loop_
_entity_poly.entity_id
_entity_poly.type
_entity_poly.pdbx_seq_one_letter_code
_entity_poly.pdbx_strand_id
1 'polypeptide(L)'
;MSGINYYLLSALPGLGEPGSTPPITRQELYKMVSASPAAARLLEALFLGDDLLQRQALLAGQDSQPEPLLLTPSQIRGEQPLPDFLTIPSSDSPRRIPEDQIWNAYYHWAAQQAKQAGSRFLARWIAQEVALRNTLVLARAKALELEPSEYLVADELADPDADFTALLNEWGLAKNPLQGERLLDDYRWRWLKDHESWFRFTDDELLAYAAQLMLLERWHRLNKAEAQEQSVQK
;
A
#
# COMPACT_ATOMS: atom_id res chain seq x y z
N MET A 1 10.34 -14.84 21.02
CA MET A 1 8.92 -14.43 21.09
C MET A 1 8.78 -13.46 22.25
N SER A 2 8.42 -12.20 22.00
CA SER A 2 8.04 -11.30 23.10
C SER A 2 6.60 -11.65 23.51
N GLY A 3 6.30 -11.74 24.80
CA GLY A 3 4.92 -11.98 25.27
C GLY A 3 3.94 -10.89 24.80
N ILE A 4 4.45 -9.73 24.39
CA ILE A 4 3.69 -8.56 23.93
C ILE A 4 2.85 -8.90 22.69
N ASN A 5 3.42 -9.58 21.68
CA ASN A 5 2.70 -9.88 20.44
C ASN A 5 1.56 -10.88 20.67
N TYR A 6 1.75 -11.84 21.59
CA TYR A 6 0.70 -12.77 21.97
C TYR A 6 -0.52 -12.03 22.54
N TYR A 7 -0.30 -11.15 23.51
CA TYR A 7 -1.39 -10.37 24.12
C TYR A 7 -2.04 -9.42 23.11
N LEU A 8 -1.23 -8.77 22.28
CA LEU A 8 -1.74 -7.83 21.29
C LEU A 8 -2.62 -8.53 20.25
N LEU A 9 -2.11 -9.56 19.58
CA LEU A 9 -2.88 -10.30 18.57
C LEU A 9 -4.12 -10.98 19.15
N SER A 10 -4.06 -11.46 20.40
CA SER A 10 -5.23 -12.06 21.07
C SER A 10 -6.31 -11.02 21.44
N ALA A 11 -5.94 -9.75 21.57
CA ALA A 11 -6.85 -8.65 21.89
C ALA A 11 -7.40 -7.93 20.65
N LEU A 12 -6.83 -8.20 19.46
CA LEU A 12 -7.30 -7.59 18.23
C LEU A 12 -8.66 -8.16 17.82
N PRO A 13 -9.62 -7.31 17.41
CA PRO A 13 -10.88 -7.78 16.87
C PRO A 13 -10.66 -8.48 15.53
N GLY A 14 -11.46 -9.51 15.26
CA GLY A 14 -11.49 -10.14 13.94
C GLY A 14 -11.85 -9.13 12.87
N LEU A 15 -11.12 -9.16 11.76
CA LEU A 15 -11.42 -8.35 10.59
C LEU A 15 -12.56 -9.00 9.79
N GLY A 16 -13.44 -8.16 9.25
CA GLY A 16 -14.53 -8.60 8.38
C GLY A 16 -14.03 -8.86 6.95
N GLU A 17 -15.00 -9.16 6.07
CA GLU A 17 -14.77 -9.32 4.63
C GLU A 17 -14.61 -7.98 3.91
N PRO A 18 -14.12 -7.97 2.66
CA PRO A 18 -14.08 -6.79 1.82
C PRO A 18 -15.34 -5.94 1.84
N GLY A 19 -15.17 -4.62 2.04
CA GLY A 19 -16.28 -3.66 2.13
C GLY A 19 -16.98 -3.58 3.50
N SER A 20 -16.61 -4.43 4.47
CA SER A 20 -17.09 -4.32 5.85
C SER A 20 -16.55 -3.05 6.53
N THR A 21 -17.27 -2.56 7.55
CA THR A 21 -16.76 -1.49 8.41
C THR A 21 -15.57 -2.01 9.23
N PRO A 22 -14.40 -1.34 9.20
CA PRO A 22 -13.27 -1.70 10.05
C PRO A 22 -13.66 -1.67 11.54
N PRO A 23 -13.32 -2.71 12.32
CA PRO A 23 -13.69 -2.78 13.75
C PRO A 23 -12.86 -1.84 14.64
N ILE A 24 -11.66 -1.49 14.18
CA ILE A 24 -10.77 -0.47 14.73
C ILE A 24 -10.16 0.28 13.56
N THR A 25 -9.51 1.40 13.84
CA THR A 25 -8.74 2.18 12.86
C THR A 25 -7.26 1.80 12.88
N ARG A 26 -6.53 2.11 11.79
CA ARG A 26 -5.07 2.02 11.73
C ARG A 26 -4.41 2.86 12.82
N GLN A 27 -5.00 4.00 13.17
CA GLN A 27 -4.51 4.85 14.26
C GLN A 27 -4.64 4.17 15.63
N GLU A 28 -5.75 3.48 15.88
CA GLU A 28 -5.93 2.69 17.09
C GLU A 28 -4.96 1.51 17.14
N LEU A 29 -4.81 0.77 16.04
CA LEU A 29 -3.81 -0.31 15.94
C LEU A 29 -2.40 0.22 16.20
N TYR A 30 -2.02 1.34 15.58
CA TYR A 30 -0.70 1.94 15.78
C TYR A 30 -0.44 2.35 17.23
N LYS A 31 -1.46 2.89 17.93
CA LYS A 31 -1.38 3.18 19.37
C LYS A 31 -1.16 1.91 20.19
N MET A 32 -1.85 0.80 19.87
CA MET A 32 -1.71 -0.47 20.58
C MET A 32 -0.30 -1.06 20.46
N VAL A 33 0.36 -0.92 19.30
CA VAL A 33 1.70 -1.47 19.04
C VAL A 33 2.84 -0.56 19.54
N SER A 34 2.54 0.67 19.97
CA SER A 34 3.55 1.67 20.37
C SER A 34 4.49 1.20 21.49
N ALA A 35 4.07 0.24 22.30
CA ALA A 35 4.90 -0.40 23.32
C ALA A 35 5.97 -1.36 22.76
N SER A 36 5.90 -1.71 21.47
CA SER A 36 6.87 -2.55 20.75
C SER A 36 7.51 -1.76 19.60
N PRO A 37 8.68 -1.12 19.82
CA PRO A 37 9.34 -0.31 18.80
C PRO A 37 9.66 -1.07 17.50
N ALA A 38 9.92 -2.38 17.59
CA ALA A 38 10.18 -3.22 16.43
C ALA A 38 8.93 -3.41 15.56
N ALA A 39 7.79 -3.72 16.19
CA ALA A 39 6.51 -3.86 15.49
C ALA A 39 6.03 -2.52 14.91
N ALA A 40 6.16 -1.44 15.69
CA ALA A 40 5.79 -0.09 15.24
C ALA A 40 6.54 0.31 13.97
N ARG A 41 7.85 0.07 13.91
CA ARG A 41 8.68 0.36 12.72
C ARG A 41 8.26 -0.43 11.48
N LEU A 42 7.83 -1.68 11.65
CA LEU A 42 7.33 -2.50 10.55
C LEU A 42 5.98 -1.98 10.05
N LEU A 43 5.08 -1.62 10.96
CA LEU A 43 3.80 -1.00 10.62
C LEU A 43 3.99 0.36 9.94
N GLU A 44 4.97 1.15 10.38
CA GLU A 44 5.33 2.41 9.71
C GLU A 44 5.74 2.17 8.26
N ALA A 45 6.55 1.14 8.00
CA ALA A 45 6.96 0.82 6.63
C ALA A 45 5.78 0.41 5.73
N LEU A 46 4.83 -0.35 6.28
CA LEU A 46 3.62 -0.73 5.57
C LEU A 46 2.71 0.48 5.30
N PHE A 47 2.36 1.24 6.35
CA PHE A 47 1.38 2.33 6.25
C PHE A 47 1.91 3.55 5.51
N LEU A 48 3.23 3.77 5.46
CA LEU A 48 3.80 4.84 4.64
C LEU A 48 3.50 4.64 3.16
N GLY A 49 3.41 3.40 2.68
CA GLY A 49 3.01 3.11 1.30
C GLY A 49 1.58 3.58 1.00
N ASP A 50 0.65 3.37 1.94
CA ASP A 50 -0.73 3.86 1.80
C ASP A 50 -0.80 5.39 1.88
N ASP A 51 -0.04 6.03 2.77
CA ASP A 51 0.03 7.49 2.84
C ASP A 51 0.57 8.10 1.53
N LEU A 52 1.56 7.46 0.89
CA LEU A 52 2.07 7.88 -0.41
C LEU A 52 1.05 7.71 -1.53
N LEU A 53 0.25 6.64 -1.49
CA LEU A 53 -0.86 6.43 -2.41
C LEU A 53 -1.94 7.51 -2.23
N GLN A 54 -2.31 7.82 -0.99
CA GLN A 54 -3.27 8.89 -0.66
C GLN A 54 -2.77 10.26 -1.10
N ARG A 55 -1.47 10.55 -0.90
CA ARG A 55 -0.82 11.75 -1.43
C ARG A 55 -0.95 11.85 -2.94
N GLN A 56 -0.64 10.77 -3.65
CA GLN A 56 -0.73 10.75 -5.10
C GLN A 56 -2.17 10.95 -5.58
N ALA A 57 -3.15 10.31 -4.93
CA ALA A 57 -4.57 10.49 -5.23
C ALA A 57 -5.02 11.94 -5.00
N LEU A 58 -4.62 12.57 -3.90
CA LEU A 58 -4.93 13.98 -3.63
C LEU A 58 -4.32 14.91 -4.69
N LEU A 59 -3.03 14.75 -5.00
CA LEU A 59 -2.35 15.60 -5.98
C LEU A 59 -2.91 15.41 -7.40
N ALA A 60 -3.41 14.22 -7.72
CA ALA A 60 -4.10 13.93 -8.97
C ALA A 60 -5.57 14.39 -8.97
N GLY A 61 -6.08 14.95 -7.87
CA GLY A 61 -7.48 15.37 -7.72
C GLY A 61 -8.48 14.21 -7.64
N GLN A 62 -8.03 13.00 -7.33
CA GLN A 62 -8.83 11.78 -7.23
C GLN A 62 -9.39 11.54 -5.83
N ASP A 63 -8.79 12.16 -4.81
CA ASP A 63 -9.28 12.14 -3.43
C ASP A 63 -9.23 13.56 -2.87
N SER A 64 -10.25 13.97 -2.13
CA SER A 64 -10.33 15.30 -1.50
C SER A 64 -10.15 15.26 0.02
N GLN A 65 -10.22 14.08 0.63
CA GLN A 65 -10.19 13.90 2.09
C GLN A 65 -9.28 12.72 2.49
N PRO A 66 -7.97 12.82 2.24
CA PRO A 66 -7.04 11.79 2.67
C PRO A 66 -6.95 11.73 4.20
N GLU A 67 -6.81 10.52 4.71
CA GLU A 67 -6.62 10.18 6.12
C GLU A 67 -5.24 9.49 6.28
N PRO A 68 -4.14 10.24 6.17
CA PRO A 68 -2.79 9.70 6.35
C PRO A 68 -2.56 9.33 7.81
N LEU A 69 -1.70 8.33 8.05
CA LEU A 69 -1.30 7.93 9.40
C LEU A 69 0.02 8.58 9.84
N LEU A 70 0.99 8.66 8.94
CA LEU A 70 2.40 9.01 9.20
C LEU A 70 2.79 10.36 8.58
N LEU A 71 2.36 10.62 7.35
CA LEU A 71 2.61 11.90 6.67
C LEU A 71 1.71 12.99 7.25
N THR A 72 2.26 14.19 7.44
CA THR A 72 1.47 15.33 7.89
C THR A 72 0.51 15.79 6.79
N PRO A 73 -0.59 16.48 7.13
CA PRO A 73 -1.47 17.07 6.11
C PRO A 73 -0.75 17.98 5.12
N SER A 74 0.26 18.73 5.58
CA SER A 74 1.10 19.58 4.71
C SER A 74 2.01 18.76 3.79
N GLN A 75 2.55 17.64 4.27
CA GLN A 75 3.32 16.71 3.43
C GLN A 75 2.42 16.03 2.39
N ILE A 76 1.20 15.63 2.75
CA ILE A 76 0.22 15.06 1.81
C ILE A 76 -0.17 16.08 0.73
N ARG A 77 -0.34 17.37 1.07
CA ARG A 77 -0.62 18.45 0.10
C ARG A 77 0.58 18.92 -0.71
N GLY A 78 1.79 18.50 -0.36
CA GLY A 78 3.02 18.92 -1.05
C GLY A 78 3.49 20.32 -0.67
N GLU A 79 2.97 20.86 0.43
CA GLU A 79 3.35 22.15 1.00
C GLU A 79 4.66 22.04 1.81
N GLN A 80 4.99 20.82 2.24
CA GLN A 80 6.22 20.51 2.98
C GLN A 80 6.97 19.35 2.31
N PRO A 81 8.31 19.33 2.41
CA PRO A 81 9.10 18.23 1.89
C PRO A 81 8.76 16.92 2.62
N LEU A 82 8.83 15.83 1.87
CA LEU A 82 8.80 14.48 2.43
C LEU A 82 10.08 14.24 3.25
N PRO A 83 10.08 13.26 4.16
CA PRO A 83 11.29 12.83 4.87
C PRO A 83 12.45 12.56 3.92
N ASP A 84 13.67 12.89 4.35
CA ASP A 84 14.87 12.86 3.49
C ASP A 84 15.13 11.49 2.85
N PHE A 85 14.77 10.39 3.51
CA PHE A 85 14.92 9.04 2.96
C PHE A 85 13.98 8.73 1.78
N LEU A 86 12.93 9.53 1.59
CA LEU A 86 12.05 9.49 0.41
C LEU A 86 12.50 10.45 -0.70
N THR A 87 13.48 11.30 -0.42
CA THR A 87 14.03 12.25 -1.39
C THR A 87 15.37 11.72 -1.89
N ILE A 88 15.38 11.20 -3.11
CA ILE A 88 16.64 10.87 -3.80
C ILE A 88 17.03 12.12 -4.62
N PRO A 89 18.33 12.51 -4.66
CA PRO A 89 18.78 13.56 -5.56
C PRO A 89 18.35 13.24 -6.99
N SER A 90 17.69 14.20 -7.64
CA SER A 90 17.18 14.07 -9.00
C SER A 90 18.29 13.61 -9.95
N SER A 91 18.07 12.51 -10.68
CA SER A 91 18.85 12.21 -11.88
C SER A 91 18.28 13.00 -13.05
N ASP A 92 19.13 13.56 -13.92
CA ASP A 92 18.80 14.43 -15.07
C ASP A 92 17.97 13.80 -16.21
N SER A 93 17.14 12.77 -15.96
CA SER A 93 16.28 12.22 -17.01
C SER A 93 15.04 13.09 -17.24
N PRO A 94 14.84 13.66 -18.44
CA PRO A 94 13.72 14.55 -18.74
C PRO A 94 12.36 13.84 -18.85
N ARG A 95 12.32 12.50 -18.77
CA ARG A 95 11.10 11.69 -18.93
C ARG A 95 10.63 10.99 -17.65
N ARG A 96 11.37 11.14 -16.53
CA ARG A 96 10.99 10.54 -15.25
C ARG A 96 9.86 11.32 -14.59
N ILE A 97 8.80 10.60 -14.21
CA ILE A 97 7.74 11.12 -13.35
C ILE A 97 8.36 11.32 -11.95
N PRO A 98 8.31 12.52 -11.36
CA PRO A 98 8.90 12.79 -10.04
C PRO A 98 8.40 11.82 -8.95
N GLU A 99 7.12 11.44 -9.01
CA GLU A 99 6.49 10.50 -8.10
C GLU A 99 7.14 9.10 -8.14
N ASP A 100 7.66 8.65 -9.29
CA ASP A 100 8.32 7.35 -9.41
C ASP A 100 9.63 7.30 -8.60
N GLN A 101 10.31 8.44 -8.42
CA GLN A 101 11.51 8.51 -7.58
C GLN A 101 11.18 8.35 -6.09
N ILE A 102 10.07 8.95 -5.64
CA ILE A 102 9.59 8.82 -4.26
C ILE A 102 9.25 7.36 -3.97
N TRP A 103 8.55 6.72 -4.89
CA TRP A 103 8.20 5.31 -4.76
C TRP A 103 9.41 4.38 -4.84
N ASN A 104 10.38 4.67 -5.71
CA ASN A 104 11.63 3.94 -5.75
C ASN A 104 12.35 4.01 -4.39
N ALA A 105 12.45 5.21 -3.82
CA ALA A 105 13.05 5.44 -2.50
C ALA A 105 12.29 4.67 -1.40
N TYR A 106 10.96 4.75 -1.42
CA TYR A 106 10.09 4.05 -0.49
C TYR A 106 10.31 2.54 -0.53
N TYR A 107 10.26 1.89 -1.70
CA TYR A 107 10.39 0.44 -1.78
C TYR A 107 11.76 -0.05 -1.33
N HIS A 108 12.83 0.66 -1.68
CA HIS A 108 14.18 0.35 -1.19
C HIS A 108 14.28 0.47 0.33
N TRP A 109 13.77 1.58 0.89
CA TRP A 109 13.74 1.79 2.33
C TRP A 109 12.91 0.71 3.02
N ALA A 110 11.69 0.44 2.57
CA ALA A 110 10.80 -0.55 3.15
C ALA A 110 11.40 -1.97 3.09
N ALA A 111 12.07 -2.33 1.98
CA ALA A 111 12.74 -3.61 1.83
C ALA A 111 13.94 -3.73 2.79
N GLN A 112 14.67 -2.63 3.00
CA GLN A 112 15.73 -2.56 4.01
C GLN A 112 15.17 -2.75 5.43
N GLN A 113 14.03 -2.13 5.76
CA GLN A 113 13.36 -2.31 7.05
C GLN A 113 12.93 -3.78 7.25
N ALA A 114 12.34 -4.40 6.24
CA ALA A 114 11.95 -5.81 6.27
C ALA A 114 13.17 -6.72 6.54
N LYS A 115 14.28 -6.48 5.83
CA LYS A 115 15.52 -7.23 5.99
C LYS A 115 16.13 -7.07 7.38
N GLN A 116 16.19 -5.85 7.90
CA GLN A 116 16.75 -5.58 9.24
C GLN A 116 15.94 -6.24 10.35
N ALA A 117 14.62 -6.27 10.22
CA ALA A 117 13.73 -6.91 11.18
C ALA A 117 13.58 -8.42 10.98
N GLY A 118 14.08 -8.97 9.86
CA GLY A 118 13.85 -10.37 9.48
C GLY A 118 12.38 -10.69 9.15
N SER A 119 11.59 -9.69 8.76
CA SER A 119 10.19 -9.85 8.40
C SER A 119 10.07 -10.46 7.01
N ARG A 120 9.62 -11.71 6.94
CA ARG A 120 9.40 -12.38 5.65
C ARG A 120 8.13 -11.88 4.99
N PHE A 121 7.11 -11.59 5.78
CA PHE A 121 5.86 -11.07 5.27
C PHE A 121 6.07 -9.72 4.57
N LEU A 122 6.71 -8.74 5.22
CA LEU A 122 6.90 -7.42 4.63
C LEU A 122 7.77 -7.49 3.36
N ALA A 123 8.82 -8.31 3.36
CA ALA A 123 9.66 -8.48 2.18
C ALA A 123 8.86 -9.01 0.97
N ARG A 124 7.99 -10.01 1.18
CA ARG A 124 7.15 -10.58 0.12
C ARG A 124 6.06 -9.61 -0.33
N TRP A 125 5.44 -8.88 0.61
CA TRP A 125 4.46 -7.85 0.30
C TRP A 125 5.07 -6.77 -0.61
N ILE A 126 6.27 -6.29 -0.28
CA ILE A 126 6.97 -5.29 -1.10
C ILE A 126 7.28 -5.84 -2.49
N ALA A 127 7.84 -7.05 -2.57
CA ALA A 127 8.17 -7.67 -3.85
C ALA A 127 6.93 -7.83 -4.75
N GLN A 128 5.81 -8.23 -4.16
CA GLN A 128 4.53 -8.36 -4.84
C GLN A 128 3.99 -7.00 -5.33
N GLU A 129 4.02 -5.97 -4.49
CA GLU A 129 3.52 -4.63 -4.85
C GLU A 129 4.38 -3.99 -5.94
N VAL A 130 5.70 -4.15 -5.88
CA VAL A 130 6.63 -3.72 -6.95
C VAL A 130 6.31 -4.44 -8.26
N ALA A 131 6.17 -5.76 -8.23
CA ALA A 131 5.85 -6.55 -9.42
C ALA A 131 4.49 -6.14 -10.02
N LEU A 132 3.47 -5.92 -9.19
CA LEU A 132 2.14 -5.48 -9.62
C LEU A 132 2.21 -4.11 -10.30
N ARG A 133 2.91 -3.15 -9.67
CA ARG A 133 3.10 -1.81 -10.23
C ARG A 133 3.79 -1.86 -11.58
N ASN A 134 4.93 -2.54 -11.67
CA ASN A 134 5.71 -2.60 -12.91
C ASN A 134 4.93 -3.32 -14.02
N THR A 135 4.11 -4.30 -13.66
CA THR A 135 3.20 -4.97 -14.60
C THR A 135 2.13 -4.02 -15.16
N LEU A 136 1.55 -3.15 -14.31
CA LEU A 136 0.63 -2.10 -14.77
C LEU A 136 1.34 -1.04 -15.63
N VAL A 137 2.59 -0.69 -15.30
CA VAL A 137 3.42 0.21 -16.11
C VAL A 137 3.66 -0.37 -17.50
N LEU A 138 4.06 -1.65 -17.60
CA LEU A 138 4.26 -2.34 -18.88
C LEU A 138 2.98 -2.36 -19.73
N ALA A 139 1.83 -2.63 -19.10
CA ALA A 139 0.54 -2.62 -19.79
C ALA A 139 0.18 -1.23 -20.34
N ARG A 140 0.38 -0.18 -19.54
CA ARG A 140 0.11 1.22 -19.94
C ARG A 140 1.08 1.70 -21.01
N ALA A 141 2.38 1.42 -20.87
CA ALA A 141 3.40 1.78 -21.84
C ALA A 141 3.12 1.12 -23.19
N LYS A 142 2.74 -0.16 -23.20
CA LYS A 142 2.30 -0.86 -24.42
C LYS A 142 1.09 -0.20 -25.07
N ALA A 143 0.09 0.19 -24.28
CA ALA A 143 -1.12 0.85 -24.80
C ALA A 143 -0.86 2.25 -25.36
N LEU A 144 0.17 2.94 -24.85
CA LEU A 144 0.57 4.30 -25.24
C LEU A 144 1.75 4.33 -26.22
N GLU A 145 2.25 3.16 -26.65
CA GLU A 145 3.44 3.02 -27.51
C GLU A 145 4.69 3.71 -26.93
N LEU A 146 4.85 3.65 -25.60
CA LEU A 146 5.99 4.20 -24.86
C LEU A 146 7.02 3.12 -24.51
N GLU A 147 8.26 3.54 -24.32
CA GLU A 147 9.34 2.69 -23.80
C GLU A 147 9.19 2.50 -22.28
N PRO A 148 8.93 1.27 -21.78
CA PRO A 148 8.60 1.05 -20.37
C PRO A 148 9.79 1.19 -19.43
N SER A 149 11.03 0.95 -19.90
CA SER A 149 12.22 0.94 -19.04
C SER A 149 12.48 2.27 -18.31
N GLU A 150 11.95 3.39 -18.82
CA GLU A 150 12.05 4.71 -18.20
C GLU A 150 11.10 4.89 -16.99
N TYR A 151 10.11 4.00 -16.82
CA TYR A 151 9.01 4.10 -15.84
C TYR A 151 8.98 2.97 -14.81
N LEU A 152 9.86 1.97 -14.94
CA LEU A 152 9.95 0.89 -13.96
C LEU A 152 10.51 1.42 -12.63
N VAL A 153 9.91 0.96 -11.53
CA VAL A 153 10.27 1.39 -10.17
C VAL A 153 10.78 0.18 -9.40
N ALA A 154 11.99 0.30 -8.84
CA ALA A 154 12.62 -0.72 -8.00
C ALA A 154 12.51 -2.15 -8.55
N ASP A 155 12.67 -2.33 -9.87
CA ASP A 155 12.38 -3.58 -10.59
C ASP A 155 13.17 -4.79 -10.05
N GLU A 156 14.37 -4.54 -9.54
CA GLU A 156 15.21 -5.53 -8.88
C GLU A 156 14.61 -6.11 -7.57
N LEU A 157 13.58 -5.47 -7.00
CA LEU A 157 12.86 -5.96 -5.84
C LEU A 157 11.60 -6.77 -6.20
N ALA A 158 11.18 -6.78 -7.47
CA ALA A 158 9.98 -7.45 -7.91
C ALA A 158 10.02 -8.96 -7.62
N ASP A 159 8.87 -9.53 -7.25
CA ASP A 159 8.72 -10.99 -7.18
C ASP A 159 8.80 -11.58 -8.60
N PRO A 160 9.84 -12.38 -8.92
CA PRO A 160 10.03 -12.92 -10.27
C PRO A 160 9.00 -13.99 -10.63
N ASP A 161 8.32 -14.57 -9.63
CA ASP A 161 7.33 -15.63 -9.83
C ASP A 161 5.90 -15.08 -9.88
N ALA A 162 5.72 -13.75 -9.77
CA ALA A 162 4.40 -13.13 -9.81
C ALA A 162 3.79 -13.15 -11.23
N ASP A 163 2.62 -13.78 -11.35
CA ASP A 163 1.81 -13.78 -12.58
C ASP A 163 0.53 -12.96 -12.38
N PHE A 164 0.43 -11.85 -13.11
CA PHE A 164 -0.75 -10.97 -13.11
C PHE A 164 -1.55 -11.03 -14.41
N THR A 165 -1.32 -12.01 -15.28
CA THR A 165 -1.94 -12.07 -16.60
C THR A 165 -3.47 -12.03 -16.52
N ALA A 166 -4.08 -12.82 -15.63
CA ALA A 166 -5.52 -12.83 -15.42
C ALA A 166 -6.03 -11.49 -14.88
N LEU A 167 -5.34 -10.93 -13.88
CA LEU A 167 -5.68 -9.63 -13.29
C LEU A 167 -5.61 -8.51 -14.32
N LEU A 168 -4.57 -8.45 -15.15
CA LEU A 168 -4.41 -7.44 -16.19
C LEU A 168 -5.51 -7.52 -17.26
N ASN A 169 -5.92 -8.73 -17.64
CA ASN A 169 -7.01 -8.90 -18.59
C ASN A 169 -8.33 -8.34 -18.03
N GLU A 170 -8.65 -8.63 -16.77
CA GLU A 170 -9.84 -8.07 -16.11
C GLU A 170 -9.73 -6.55 -15.92
N TRP A 171 -8.56 -6.07 -15.47
CA TRP A 171 -8.29 -4.65 -15.26
C TRP A 171 -8.41 -3.86 -16.57
N GLY A 172 -7.92 -4.40 -17.69
CA GLY A 172 -8.05 -3.78 -19.01
C GLY A 172 -9.49 -3.71 -19.54
N LEU A 173 -10.40 -4.50 -18.97
CA LEU A 173 -11.85 -4.48 -19.29
C LEU A 173 -12.66 -3.61 -18.30
N ALA A 174 -12.01 -2.99 -17.31
CA ALA A 174 -12.67 -2.13 -16.36
C ALA A 174 -13.31 -0.91 -17.07
N LYS A 175 -14.57 -0.63 -16.73
CA LYS A 175 -15.37 0.43 -17.37
C LYS A 175 -14.99 1.83 -16.91
N ASN A 176 -14.36 1.93 -15.74
CA ASN A 176 -13.92 3.19 -15.14
C ASN A 176 -12.74 2.93 -14.19
N PRO A 177 -11.98 3.97 -13.81
CA PRO A 177 -10.83 3.84 -12.91
C PRO A 177 -11.16 3.23 -11.55
N LEU A 178 -12.33 3.55 -10.98
CA LEU A 178 -12.76 3.01 -9.68
C LEU A 178 -12.93 1.48 -9.72
N GLN A 179 -13.52 0.94 -10.79
CA GLN A 179 -13.61 -0.50 -11.00
C GLN A 179 -12.23 -1.14 -11.12
N GLY A 180 -11.29 -0.48 -11.81
CA GLY A 180 -9.90 -0.91 -11.92
C GLY A 180 -9.23 -0.99 -10.54
N GLU A 181 -9.37 0.05 -9.70
CA GLU A 181 -8.82 0.05 -8.34
C GLU A 181 -9.44 -1.04 -7.45
N ARG A 182 -10.75 -1.29 -7.56
CA ARG A 182 -11.40 -2.40 -6.83
C ARG A 182 -10.80 -3.76 -7.19
N LEU A 183 -10.56 -4.03 -8.47
CA LEU A 183 -9.92 -5.29 -8.91
C LEU A 183 -8.52 -5.46 -8.32
N LEU A 184 -7.74 -4.37 -8.23
CA LEU A 184 -6.41 -4.40 -7.63
C LEU A 184 -6.48 -4.64 -6.12
N ASP A 185 -7.40 -4.00 -5.41
CA ASP A 185 -7.57 -4.22 -3.97
C ASP A 185 -8.10 -5.63 -3.65
N ASP A 186 -9.02 -6.16 -4.47
CA ASP A 186 -9.51 -7.54 -4.35
C ASP A 186 -8.38 -8.54 -4.57
N TYR A 187 -7.46 -8.25 -5.49
CA TYR A 187 -6.25 -9.05 -5.68
C TYR A 187 -5.35 -9.02 -4.44
N ARG A 188 -5.05 -7.82 -3.90
CA ARG A 188 -4.24 -7.67 -2.69
C ARG A 188 -4.84 -8.41 -1.51
N TRP A 189 -6.16 -8.34 -1.35
CA TRP A 189 -6.87 -9.07 -0.30
C TRP A 189 -6.69 -10.58 -0.42
N ARG A 190 -6.91 -11.14 -1.62
CA ARG A 190 -6.68 -12.58 -1.88
C ARG A 190 -5.25 -12.98 -1.61
N TRP A 191 -4.29 -12.18 -2.07
CA TRP A 191 -2.88 -12.40 -1.78
C TRP A 191 -2.62 -12.45 -0.27
N LEU A 192 -3.19 -11.51 0.50
CA LEU A 192 -3.07 -11.52 1.97
C LEU A 192 -3.63 -12.81 2.56
N LYS A 193 -4.84 -13.23 2.16
CA LYS A 193 -5.45 -14.49 2.63
C LYS A 193 -4.55 -15.70 2.37
N ASP A 194 -3.92 -15.77 1.20
CA ASP A 194 -3.03 -16.88 0.82
C ASP A 194 -1.68 -16.86 1.57
N HIS A 195 -1.32 -15.71 2.14
CA HIS A 195 0.00 -15.45 2.73
C HIS A 195 -0.04 -15.21 4.24
N GLU A 196 -1.21 -15.35 4.87
CA GLU A 196 -1.37 -15.33 6.31
C GLU A 196 -0.66 -16.51 6.97
N SER A 197 0.10 -16.22 8.03
CA SER A 197 0.61 -17.23 8.95
C SER A 197 -0.07 -17.06 10.30
N TRP A 198 -1.17 -17.78 10.52
CA TRP A 198 -1.94 -17.70 11.75
C TRP A 198 -1.28 -18.43 12.93
N PHE A 199 -1.57 -17.94 14.14
CA PHE A 199 -1.24 -18.55 15.44
C PHE A 199 0.26 -18.71 15.72
N ARG A 200 1.10 -17.88 15.10
CA ARG A 200 2.54 -17.82 15.38
C ARG A 200 2.91 -16.68 16.33
N PHE A 201 1.99 -15.73 16.51
CA PHE A 201 2.13 -14.56 17.36
C PHE A 201 3.40 -13.75 17.05
N THR A 202 3.67 -13.56 15.75
CA THR A 202 4.87 -12.90 15.23
C THR A 202 4.56 -11.49 14.72
N ASP A 203 5.60 -10.67 14.54
CA ASP A 203 5.45 -9.37 13.88
C ASP A 203 4.90 -9.51 12.45
N ASP A 204 5.22 -10.61 11.76
CA ASP A 204 4.67 -10.93 10.43
C ASP A 204 3.15 -11.15 10.47
N GLU A 205 2.63 -11.79 11.52
CA GLU A 205 1.18 -11.99 11.70
C GLU A 205 0.46 -10.67 12.01
N LEU A 206 1.09 -9.82 12.82
CA LEU A 206 0.62 -8.47 13.09
C LEU A 206 0.63 -7.59 11.83
N LEU A 207 1.65 -7.72 10.99
CA LEU A 207 1.73 -7.02 9.70
C LEU A 207 0.65 -7.49 8.72
N ALA A 208 0.37 -8.79 8.66
CA ALA A 208 -0.71 -9.32 7.82
C ALA A 208 -2.07 -8.74 8.25
N TYR A 209 -2.33 -8.69 9.57
CA TYR A 209 -3.50 -8.02 10.12
C TYR A 209 -3.54 -6.53 9.75
N ALA A 210 -2.42 -5.82 9.91
CA ALA A 210 -2.32 -4.40 9.59
C ALA A 210 -2.59 -4.12 8.10
N ALA A 211 -2.10 -4.96 7.19
CA ALA A 211 -2.31 -4.83 5.75
C ALA A 211 -3.78 -5.05 5.37
N GLN A 212 -4.46 -6.02 6.00
CA GLN A 212 -5.89 -6.22 5.80
C GLN A 212 -6.71 -5.04 6.34
N LEU A 213 -6.37 -4.55 7.53
CA LEU A 213 -7.04 -3.39 8.11
C LEU A 213 -6.90 -2.16 7.20
N MET A 214 -5.72 -1.95 6.63
CA MET A 214 -5.46 -0.89 5.65
C MET A 214 -6.36 -1.00 4.42
N LEU A 215 -6.51 -2.19 3.84
CA LEU A 215 -7.41 -2.41 2.69
C LEU A 215 -8.89 -2.23 3.08
N LEU A 216 -9.32 -2.68 4.26
CA LEU A 216 -10.68 -2.47 4.76
C LEU A 216 -11.00 -0.97 4.92
N GLU A 217 -10.09 -0.19 5.51
CA GLU A 217 -10.27 1.26 5.59
C GLU A 217 -10.35 1.91 4.22
N ARG A 218 -9.45 1.52 3.30
CA ARG A 218 -9.44 2.03 1.94
C ARG A 218 -10.78 1.77 1.24
N TRP A 219 -11.30 0.55 1.31
CA TRP A 219 -12.62 0.23 0.76
C TRP A 219 -13.76 1.00 1.43
N HIS A 220 -13.69 1.16 2.75
CA HIS A 220 -14.69 1.92 3.48
C HIS A 220 -14.72 3.39 3.03
N ARG A 221 -13.55 4.00 2.75
CA ARG A 221 -13.46 5.35 2.15
C ARG A 221 -14.02 5.40 0.73
N LEU A 222 -13.64 4.45 -0.13
CA LEU A 222 -14.13 4.38 -1.51
C LEU A 222 -15.66 4.22 -1.59
N ASN A 223 -16.24 3.37 -0.73
CA ASN A 223 -17.69 3.18 -0.67
C ASN A 223 -18.43 4.44 -0.18
N LYS A 224 -17.83 5.19 0.77
CA LYS A 224 -18.37 6.48 1.23
C LYS A 224 -18.34 7.53 0.11
N ALA A 225 -17.24 7.62 -0.63
CA ALA A 225 -17.11 8.57 -1.75
C ALA A 225 -18.14 8.27 -2.85
N GLU A 226 -18.29 7.00 -3.25
CA GLU A 226 -19.28 6.59 -4.26
C GLU A 226 -20.72 6.90 -3.81
N ALA A 227 -21.07 6.64 -2.54
CA ALA A 227 -22.38 6.95 -2.00
C ALA A 227 -22.67 8.47 -1.99
N GLN A 228 -21.68 9.30 -1.70
CA GLN A 228 -21.79 10.76 -1.73
C GLN A 228 -21.99 11.28 -3.16
N GLU A 229 -21.21 10.81 -4.14
CA GLU A 229 -21.36 11.20 -5.55
C GLU A 229 -22.75 10.85 -6.11
N GLN A 230 -23.26 9.65 -5.79
CA GLN A 230 -24.61 9.23 -6.22
C GLN A 230 -25.73 10.06 -5.57
N SER A 231 -25.51 10.61 -4.37
CA SER A 231 -26.47 11.46 -3.68
C SER A 231 -26.54 12.89 -4.23
N VAL A 232 -25.45 13.40 -4.81
CA VAL A 232 -25.37 14.74 -5.43
C VAL A 232 -25.95 14.75 -6.85
N GLN A 233 -26.01 13.59 -7.52
CA GLN A 233 -26.55 13.44 -8.88
C GLN A 233 -28.07 13.16 -8.93
N LYS A 234 -28.73 13.03 -7.77
CA LYS A 234 -30.20 12.85 -7.65
C LYS A 234 -30.87 14.15 -7.24
#